data_AF-A0A957UMM5-F1
#
_entry.id   AF-A0A957UMM5-F1
#
_cell.length_a   1.000
_cell.length_b   1.000
_cell.length_c   1.000
_cell.angle_alpha   90.00
_cell.angle_beta   90.00
_cell.angle_gamma   90.00
#
_symmetry.space_group_name_H-M   'P 1'
#
loop_
_entity.id
_entity.type
_entity.pdbx_description
1 polymer ?
#
loop_
_entity_poly.entity_id
_entity_poly.type
_entity_poly.pdbx_seq_one_letter_code
_entity_poly.pdbx_strand_id
1 'polypeptide(L)'
;MRCVSARGHATRSNIKLFCALLSAFWLLAACNAGQRGPNLAQPIDDLLPSDWKHTGAWYDINIDDDEAEEYLLFVTYDGIAITGSSQAQIGPIGALILDIVPASQEPTPQDVTATITATISVNDQTLSANEVQLHRILPGYWPGQGQGFVAGPGEESSISAVQLTSEVNDPRGFWQNTTLKEVAIFAGETRMTIIWQRGPELGYGVTQVYGPGGLLRSADAPAFANLVEPIATLWADTPLNDRNMLCLRSRYERVLNLAEPPALPFSNIDAISYVESPEGIKFCHGAPLHPYYPEGVVLAYLQNPQGEERLLFPNLDPDSKSAIADTIQKLWNGDTPPRVDALLGYQWWQPAPAEGEDYIETAVCTTVQTSNGTQSLLFRLRHGVEVGTGAHLNSDRLFIANASLLPAPVGAVATDCRTVIGDADSGEREAP
;
A
#
# COMPACT_ATOMS: atom_id res chain seq x y z
N MET A 1 -54.20 -15.89 -17.72
CA MET A 1 -54.67 -16.93 -16.78
C MET A 1 -55.33 -16.26 -15.59
N ARG A 2 -56.61 -16.57 -15.33
CA ARG A 2 -57.37 -16.04 -14.18
C ARG A 2 -57.03 -16.86 -12.94
N CYS A 3 -56.43 -16.23 -11.92
CA CYS A 3 -56.27 -16.85 -10.60
C CYS A 3 -57.60 -16.82 -9.85
N VAL A 4 -58.13 -18.02 -9.59
CA VAL A 4 -59.28 -18.25 -8.72
C VAL A 4 -58.82 -18.14 -7.27
N SER A 5 -59.49 -17.27 -6.51
CA SER A 5 -59.26 -17.08 -5.06
C SER A 5 -59.92 -18.22 -4.29
N ALA A 6 -59.10 -19.11 -3.72
CA ALA A 6 -59.54 -20.08 -2.71
C ALA A 6 -59.16 -19.56 -1.32
N ARG A 7 -60.17 -19.21 -0.51
CA ARG A 7 -60.01 -18.88 0.91
C ARG A 7 -59.82 -20.15 1.72
N GLY A 8 -58.58 -20.48 2.06
CA GLY A 8 -58.23 -21.45 3.09
C GLY A 8 -57.57 -20.75 4.27
N HIS A 9 -58.14 -20.87 5.47
CA HIS A 9 -57.50 -20.47 6.72
C HIS A 9 -56.36 -21.44 7.05
N ALA A 10 -55.21 -21.24 6.41
CA ALA A 10 -53.94 -21.83 6.80
C ALA A 10 -53.04 -20.73 7.39
N THR A 11 -52.90 -20.77 8.72
CA THR A 11 -51.74 -20.32 9.52
C THR A 11 -50.89 -19.17 8.94
N ARG A 12 -51.22 -17.92 9.30
CA ARG A 12 -50.43 -16.70 8.99
C ARG A 12 -48.94 -16.77 9.43
N SER A 13 -48.58 -17.72 10.31
CA SER A 13 -47.20 -17.92 10.78
C SER A 13 -46.28 -18.56 9.71
N ASN A 14 -46.81 -19.47 8.88
CA ASN A 14 -46.01 -20.19 7.89
C ASN A 14 -45.64 -19.32 6.67
N ILE A 15 -46.46 -18.31 6.35
CA ILE A 15 -46.20 -17.40 5.22
C ILE A 15 -45.01 -16.49 5.51
N LYS A 16 -44.85 -16.02 6.76
CA LYS A 16 -43.70 -15.17 7.13
C LYS A 16 -42.38 -15.93 7.09
N LEU A 17 -42.38 -17.17 7.55
CA LEU A 17 -41.20 -18.04 7.51
C LEU A 17 -40.79 -18.37 6.07
N PHE A 18 -41.77 -18.66 5.21
CA PHE A 18 -41.53 -18.93 3.80
C PHE A 18 -40.99 -17.71 3.06
N CYS A 19 -41.53 -16.51 3.30
CA CYS A 19 -41.00 -15.28 2.73
C CYS A 19 -39.58 -14.97 3.22
N ALA A 20 -39.28 -15.14 4.51
CA ALA A 20 -37.94 -14.93 5.05
C ALA A 20 -36.90 -15.91 4.47
N LEU A 21 -37.28 -17.19 4.32
CA LEU A 21 -36.42 -18.19 3.69
C LEU A 21 -36.21 -17.90 2.19
N LEU A 22 -37.24 -17.46 1.48
CA LEU A 22 -37.11 -17.07 0.07
C LEU A 22 -36.18 -15.86 -0.08
N SER A 23 -36.31 -14.83 0.76
CA SER A 23 -35.42 -13.67 0.77
C SER A 23 -33.97 -14.04 1.09
N ALA A 24 -33.74 -14.93 2.06
CA ALA A 24 -32.42 -15.45 2.38
C ALA A 24 -31.83 -16.26 1.21
N PHE A 25 -32.65 -17.06 0.51
CA PHE A 25 -32.23 -17.81 -0.66
C PHE A 25 -31.87 -16.91 -1.85
N TRP A 26 -32.63 -15.84 -2.07
CA TRP A 26 -32.33 -14.83 -3.09
C TRP A 26 -31.07 -14.02 -2.76
N LEU A 27 -30.85 -13.67 -1.49
CA LEU A 27 -29.62 -13.00 -1.04
C LEU A 27 -28.39 -13.92 -1.18
N LEU A 28 -28.52 -15.21 -0.85
CA LEU A 28 -27.45 -16.20 -1.03
C LEU A 28 -27.18 -16.52 -2.51
N ALA A 29 -28.21 -16.55 -3.36
CA ALA A 29 -28.05 -16.77 -4.80
C ALA A 29 -27.42 -15.57 -5.51
N ALA A 30 -27.67 -14.35 -5.04
CA ALA A 30 -27.04 -13.13 -5.58
C ALA A 30 -25.54 -13.02 -5.23
N CYS A 31 -25.09 -13.62 -4.11
CA CYS A 31 -23.67 -13.64 -3.75
C CYS A 31 -22.80 -14.51 -4.67
N ASN A 32 -23.37 -15.43 -5.46
CA ASN A 32 -22.63 -16.34 -6.34
C ASN A 32 -22.63 -15.93 -7.82
N ALA A 33 -23.17 -14.76 -8.16
CA ALA A 33 -23.35 -14.34 -9.56
C ALA A 33 -22.07 -13.79 -10.24
N GLY A 34 -20.94 -13.68 -9.54
CA GLY A 34 -19.75 -12.96 -10.03
C GLY A 34 -18.51 -13.80 -10.34
N GLN A 35 -18.58 -15.14 -10.32
CA GLN A 35 -17.42 -16.01 -10.58
C GLN A 35 -17.78 -17.10 -11.59
N ARG A 36 -18.13 -16.70 -12.81
CA ARG A 36 -18.16 -17.64 -13.94
C ARG A 36 -16.82 -17.53 -14.66
N GLY A 37 -15.95 -18.49 -14.42
CA GLY A 37 -14.79 -18.67 -15.28
C GLY A 37 -15.18 -19.24 -16.63
N PRO A 38 -14.28 -19.15 -17.63
CA PRO A 38 -14.48 -19.79 -18.91
C PRO A 38 -14.61 -21.30 -18.69
N ASN A 39 -15.60 -21.93 -19.32
CA ASN A 39 -15.67 -23.40 -19.36
C ASN A 39 -14.62 -23.92 -20.35
N LEU A 40 -13.39 -24.14 -19.87
CA LEU A 40 -12.29 -24.64 -20.68
C LEU A 40 -12.41 -26.16 -20.91
N ALA A 41 -12.39 -26.59 -22.17
CA ALA A 41 -12.35 -28.02 -22.50
C ALA A 41 -11.06 -28.73 -22.06
N GLN A 42 -9.97 -27.98 -21.91
CA GLN A 42 -8.69 -28.46 -21.38
C GLN A 42 -8.44 -27.79 -20.02
N PRO A 43 -7.87 -28.51 -19.03
CA PRO A 43 -7.39 -27.89 -17.81
C PRO A 43 -6.46 -26.72 -18.12
N ILE A 44 -6.66 -25.57 -17.46
CA ILE A 44 -5.78 -24.41 -17.64
C ILE A 44 -4.31 -24.73 -17.37
N ASP A 45 -4.05 -25.66 -16.44
CA ASP A 45 -2.69 -26.12 -16.12
C ASP A 45 -1.95 -26.74 -17.31
N ASP A 46 -2.68 -27.27 -18.32
CA ASP A 46 -2.08 -27.80 -19.54
C ASP A 46 -1.62 -26.69 -20.50
N LEU A 47 -2.13 -25.46 -20.32
CA LEU A 47 -1.77 -24.27 -21.10
C LEU A 47 -0.65 -23.44 -20.44
N LEU A 48 -0.35 -23.72 -19.16
CA LEU A 48 0.68 -23.02 -18.40
C LEU A 48 2.05 -23.74 -18.52
N PRO A 49 3.16 -23.01 -18.36
CA PRO A 49 4.45 -23.63 -18.08
C PRO A 49 4.33 -24.61 -16.89
N SER A 50 5.08 -25.71 -16.93
CA SER A 50 4.94 -26.80 -15.95
C SER A 50 5.33 -26.44 -14.52
N ASP A 51 6.08 -25.36 -14.34
CA ASP A 51 6.48 -24.76 -13.08
C ASP A 51 5.48 -23.73 -12.55
N TRP A 52 4.42 -23.44 -13.30
CA TRP A 52 3.36 -22.50 -12.92
C TRP A 52 2.12 -23.23 -12.46
N LYS A 53 1.40 -22.61 -11.52
CA LYS A 53 0.14 -23.15 -11.00
C LYS A 53 -0.84 -22.04 -10.76
N HIS A 54 -2.07 -22.19 -11.26
CA HIS A 54 -3.11 -21.23 -10.99
C HIS A 54 -3.50 -21.20 -9.51
N THR A 55 -3.88 -20.01 -9.02
CA THR A 55 -4.30 -19.78 -7.64
C THR A 55 -5.69 -19.17 -7.62
N GLY A 56 -6.70 -20.01 -7.41
CA GLY A 56 -8.08 -19.57 -7.24
C GLY A 56 -8.92 -19.66 -8.51
N ALA A 57 -9.99 -18.86 -8.53
CA ALA A 57 -10.95 -18.82 -9.62
C ALA A 57 -10.59 -17.74 -10.66
N TRP A 58 -11.23 -17.83 -11.81
CA TRP A 58 -11.21 -16.78 -12.82
C TRP A 58 -12.05 -15.57 -12.41
N TYR A 59 -11.62 -14.40 -12.84
CA TYR A 59 -12.33 -13.14 -12.71
C TYR A 59 -12.75 -12.67 -14.10
N ASP A 60 -14.05 -12.46 -14.28
CA ASP A 60 -14.60 -11.80 -15.47
C ASP A 60 -14.18 -10.33 -15.46
N ILE A 61 -13.52 -9.89 -16.52
CA ILE A 61 -13.02 -8.53 -16.70
C ILE A 61 -13.35 -8.04 -18.12
N ASN A 62 -13.31 -6.72 -18.32
CA ASN A 62 -13.41 -6.12 -19.66
C ASN A 62 -12.67 -4.77 -19.64
N ILE A 63 -11.37 -4.82 -19.95
CA ILE A 63 -10.43 -3.69 -19.87
C ILE A 63 -10.40 -2.89 -21.18
N ASP A 64 -10.81 -3.46 -22.30
CA ASP A 64 -10.84 -2.78 -23.60
C ASP A 64 -12.23 -2.29 -24.04
N ASP A 65 -13.26 -2.59 -23.23
CA ASP A 65 -14.66 -2.17 -23.40
C ASP A 65 -15.29 -2.71 -24.70
N ASP A 66 -14.86 -3.88 -25.15
CA ASP A 66 -15.41 -4.54 -26.32
C ASP A 66 -16.47 -5.62 -25.94
N GLU A 67 -17.00 -6.34 -26.93
CA GLU A 67 -17.96 -7.43 -26.70
C GLU A 67 -17.27 -8.79 -26.47
N ALA A 68 -15.95 -8.87 -26.57
CA ALA A 68 -15.19 -10.06 -26.28
C ALA A 68 -15.18 -10.35 -24.78
N GLU A 69 -15.04 -11.63 -24.46
CA GLU A 69 -14.91 -12.06 -23.07
C GLU A 69 -13.42 -12.02 -22.70
N GLU A 70 -13.08 -11.27 -21.65
CA GLU A 70 -11.76 -11.28 -21.06
C GLU A 70 -11.81 -11.91 -19.65
N TYR A 71 -10.80 -12.71 -19.32
CA TYR A 71 -10.73 -13.37 -18.02
C TYR A 71 -9.37 -13.20 -17.37
N LEU A 72 -9.34 -12.80 -16.11
CA LEU A 72 -8.14 -12.69 -15.29
C LEU A 72 -7.96 -13.93 -14.40
N LEU A 73 -6.74 -14.47 -14.38
CA LEU A 73 -6.34 -15.58 -13.52
C LEU A 73 -5.05 -15.24 -12.78
N PHE A 74 -4.99 -15.59 -11.49
CA PHE A 74 -3.75 -15.51 -10.73
C PHE A 74 -2.95 -16.80 -10.82
N VAL A 75 -1.63 -16.68 -10.93
CA VAL A 75 -0.73 -17.83 -11.03
C VAL A 75 0.47 -17.65 -10.11
N THR A 76 0.87 -18.73 -9.45
CA THR A 76 2.20 -18.86 -8.84
C THR A 76 3.17 -19.36 -9.87
N TYR A 77 4.41 -18.88 -9.83
CA TYR A 77 5.47 -19.25 -10.77
C TYR A 77 6.85 -19.20 -10.07
N ASP A 78 7.91 -19.69 -10.71
CA ASP A 78 9.27 -19.72 -10.16
C ASP A 78 9.41 -20.45 -8.80
N GLY A 79 8.51 -21.38 -8.49
CA GLY A 79 8.59 -22.19 -7.27
C GLY A 79 9.76 -23.16 -7.30
N ILE A 80 10.73 -23.02 -6.40
CA ILE A 80 11.87 -23.93 -6.30
C ILE A 80 11.52 -25.12 -5.39
N ALA A 81 11.73 -26.33 -5.88
CA ALA A 81 11.76 -27.51 -5.02
C ALA A 81 13.02 -27.46 -4.14
N ILE A 82 12.86 -27.22 -2.84
CA ILE A 82 13.98 -27.21 -1.90
C ILE A 82 14.45 -28.65 -1.72
N THR A 83 15.68 -28.95 -2.13
CA THR A 83 16.31 -30.26 -1.97
C THR A 83 16.29 -30.68 -0.50
N GLY A 84 15.57 -31.76 -0.17
CA GLY A 84 15.44 -32.27 1.20
C GLY A 84 14.17 -31.82 1.96
N SER A 85 13.36 -30.96 1.37
CA SER A 85 12.01 -30.63 1.83
C SER A 85 10.97 -31.37 0.97
N SER A 86 9.91 -31.90 1.60
CA SER A 86 8.73 -32.40 0.87
C SER A 86 7.80 -31.28 0.38
N GLN A 87 8.08 -30.03 0.75
CA GLN A 87 7.33 -28.86 0.32
C GLN A 87 8.14 -28.07 -0.71
N ALA A 88 7.60 -27.97 -1.92
CA ALA A 88 8.04 -26.98 -2.89
C ALA A 88 7.77 -25.59 -2.29
N GLN A 89 8.74 -24.68 -2.39
CA GLN A 89 8.51 -23.30 -2.02
C GLN A 89 7.53 -22.72 -3.05
N ILE A 90 6.40 -22.21 -2.56
CA ILE A 90 5.46 -21.46 -3.40
C ILE A 90 6.18 -20.20 -3.83
N GLY A 91 6.22 -19.95 -5.13
CA GLY A 91 6.84 -18.75 -5.66
C GLY A 91 5.92 -17.52 -5.56
N PRO A 92 6.35 -16.37 -6.08
CA PRO A 92 5.52 -15.17 -6.18
C PRO A 92 4.24 -15.43 -7.00
N ILE A 93 3.26 -14.54 -6.80
CA ILE A 93 1.99 -14.57 -7.52
C ILE A 93 1.98 -13.45 -8.56
N GLY A 94 1.67 -13.80 -9.80
CA GLY A 94 1.39 -12.88 -10.89
C GLY A 94 -0.01 -13.09 -11.44
N ALA A 95 -0.30 -12.46 -12.58
CA ALA A 95 -1.59 -12.54 -13.24
C ALA A 95 -1.47 -12.92 -14.72
N LEU A 96 -2.55 -13.47 -15.26
CA LEU A 96 -2.74 -13.79 -16.67
C LEU A 96 -4.09 -13.24 -17.12
N ILE A 97 -4.13 -12.66 -18.31
CA ILE A 97 -5.38 -12.29 -18.97
C ILE A 97 -5.57 -13.21 -20.16
N LEU A 98 -6.70 -13.88 -20.19
CA LEU A 98 -7.21 -14.65 -21.32
C LEU A 98 -8.20 -13.77 -22.07
N ASP A 99 -7.83 -13.34 -23.26
CA ASP A 99 -8.61 -12.45 -24.12
C ASP A 99 -9.11 -13.23 -25.35
N ILE A 100 -10.42 -13.24 -25.56
CA ILE A 100 -11.11 -14.00 -26.61
C ILE A 100 -11.44 -13.08 -27.80
N VAL A 101 -10.45 -12.85 -28.65
CA VAL A 101 -10.61 -11.95 -29.79
C VAL A 101 -11.38 -12.59 -30.96
N PRO A 102 -12.12 -11.81 -31.76
CA PRO A 102 -12.78 -12.31 -32.97
C PRO A 102 -11.77 -12.85 -33.99
N ALA A 103 -12.12 -13.93 -34.71
CA ALA A 103 -11.26 -14.56 -35.75
C ALA A 103 -10.76 -13.62 -36.87
N SER A 104 -11.40 -12.46 -37.04
CA SER A 104 -11.01 -11.45 -38.01
C SER A 104 -9.87 -10.54 -37.57
N GLN A 105 -9.49 -10.58 -36.29
CA GLN A 105 -8.39 -9.80 -35.74
C GLN A 105 -7.08 -10.57 -35.94
N GLU A 106 -6.11 -9.95 -36.64
CA GLU A 106 -4.77 -10.52 -36.77
C GLU A 106 -4.12 -10.60 -35.38
N PRO A 107 -3.44 -11.71 -35.04
CA PRO A 107 -2.76 -11.84 -33.75
C PRO A 107 -1.70 -10.76 -33.63
N THR A 108 -1.74 -9.99 -32.54
CA THR A 108 -0.83 -8.86 -32.36
C THR A 108 0.59 -9.38 -32.02
N PRO A 109 1.61 -8.99 -32.80
CA PRO A 109 2.94 -9.55 -32.65
C PRO A 109 3.69 -8.84 -31.50
N GLN A 110 3.62 -9.37 -30.27
CA GLN A 110 4.60 -9.03 -29.23
C GLN A 110 4.80 -10.10 -28.14
N ASP A 111 6.02 -10.08 -27.57
CA ASP A 111 6.81 -11.11 -26.86
C ASP A 111 6.22 -11.75 -25.57
N VAL A 112 4.93 -11.61 -25.29
CA VAL A 112 4.32 -12.03 -24.01
C VAL A 112 3.18 -13.03 -24.18
N THR A 113 2.72 -13.27 -25.41
CA THR A 113 1.72 -14.30 -25.71
C THR A 113 2.34 -15.69 -25.61
N ALA A 114 1.85 -16.50 -24.67
CA ALA A 114 2.07 -17.95 -24.78
C ALA A 114 1.37 -18.41 -26.07
N THR A 115 2.10 -18.96 -27.03
CA THR A 115 1.45 -19.49 -28.24
C THR A 115 0.59 -20.67 -27.86
N ILE A 116 -0.73 -20.46 -27.81
CA ILE A 116 -1.68 -21.53 -27.65
C ILE A 116 -1.67 -22.32 -28.95
N THR A 117 -1.10 -23.51 -28.94
CA THR A 117 -0.98 -24.35 -30.14
C THR A 117 -2.18 -25.29 -30.34
N ALA A 118 -3.12 -25.29 -29.39
CA ALA A 118 -4.29 -26.15 -29.38
C ALA A 118 -5.59 -25.36 -29.58
N THR A 119 -6.62 -26.03 -30.10
CA THR A 119 -7.99 -25.52 -30.03
C THR A 119 -8.45 -25.55 -28.57
N ILE A 120 -8.94 -24.41 -28.09
CA ILE A 120 -9.53 -24.30 -26.76
C ILE A 120 -11.05 -24.25 -26.97
N SER A 121 -11.81 -24.97 -26.16
CA SER A 121 -13.25 -24.67 -26.09
C SER A 121 -13.49 -23.80 -24.88
N VAL A 122 -14.12 -22.64 -25.07
CA VAL A 122 -14.59 -21.74 -24.01
C VAL A 122 -16.11 -21.69 -24.12
N ASN A 123 -16.83 -21.92 -23.02
CA ASN A 123 -18.29 -21.80 -22.98
C ASN A 123 -19.00 -22.61 -24.09
N ASP A 124 -18.50 -23.84 -24.34
CA ASP A 124 -18.96 -24.78 -25.37
C ASP A 124 -18.74 -24.33 -26.83
N GLN A 125 -18.00 -23.24 -27.05
CA GLN A 125 -17.53 -22.81 -28.36
C GLN A 125 -16.08 -23.25 -28.59
N THR A 126 -15.79 -23.95 -29.68
CA THR A 126 -14.41 -24.29 -30.06
C THR A 126 -13.77 -23.11 -30.77
N LEU A 127 -12.78 -22.50 -30.11
CA LEU A 127 -11.98 -21.39 -30.59
C LEU A 127 -10.66 -21.90 -31.17
N SER A 128 -10.24 -21.30 -32.28
CA SER A 128 -8.93 -21.51 -32.87
C SER A 128 -7.84 -20.82 -32.03
N ALA A 129 -6.59 -21.24 -32.24
CA ALA A 129 -5.41 -20.65 -31.60
C ALA A 129 -5.28 -19.13 -31.80
N ASN A 130 -5.88 -18.56 -32.86
CA ASN A 130 -5.81 -17.14 -33.16
C ASN A 130 -6.92 -16.32 -32.49
N GLU A 131 -7.97 -16.99 -32.00
CA GLU A 131 -9.12 -16.38 -31.31
C GLU A 131 -8.90 -16.30 -29.79
N VAL A 132 -7.74 -16.75 -29.30
CA VAL A 132 -7.42 -16.75 -27.87
C VAL A 132 -6.03 -16.20 -27.67
N GLN A 133 -5.94 -15.07 -26.96
CA GLN A 133 -4.67 -14.44 -26.60
C GLN A 133 -4.45 -14.57 -25.09
N LEU A 134 -3.29 -15.11 -24.70
CA LEU A 134 -2.90 -15.18 -23.30
C LEU A 134 -1.84 -14.12 -23.01
N HIS A 135 -2.23 -13.08 -22.30
CA HIS A 135 -1.35 -11.99 -21.88
C HIS A 135 -0.81 -12.26 -20.48
N ARG A 136 0.51 -12.27 -20.35
CA ARG A 136 1.18 -12.53 -19.06
C ARG A 136 1.48 -11.22 -18.33
N ILE A 137 0.88 -11.06 -17.16
CA ILE A 137 1.08 -9.93 -16.25
C ILE A 137 1.96 -10.43 -15.09
N LEU A 138 3.25 -10.69 -15.38
CA LEU A 138 4.18 -11.29 -14.43
C LEU A 138 5.32 -10.32 -14.14
N PRO A 139 5.94 -10.33 -12.96
CA PRO A 139 7.26 -9.77 -12.79
C PRO A 139 8.30 -10.87 -13.07
N GLY A 140 9.35 -10.55 -13.80
CA GLY A 140 10.55 -11.37 -13.84
C GLY A 140 11.53 -10.90 -12.77
N TYR A 141 12.27 -11.82 -12.16
CA TYR A 141 13.44 -11.46 -11.34
C TYR A 141 14.60 -10.87 -12.17
N TRP A 142 14.45 -10.79 -13.49
CA TRP A 142 15.45 -10.34 -14.44
C TRP A 142 15.18 -8.90 -14.90
N PRO A 143 16.19 -8.01 -14.91
CA PRO A 143 16.04 -6.65 -15.43
C PRO A 143 15.46 -6.65 -16.85
N GLY A 144 14.32 -5.99 -17.05
CA GLY A 144 13.65 -5.87 -18.35
C GLY A 144 12.62 -6.94 -18.70
N GLN A 145 12.31 -7.87 -17.79
CA GLN A 145 11.22 -8.84 -17.96
C GLN A 145 10.20 -8.64 -16.83
N GLY A 146 9.00 -8.19 -17.18
CA GLY A 146 7.81 -8.28 -16.31
C GLY A 146 7.52 -7.09 -15.39
N GLN A 147 6.27 -6.58 -15.45
CA GLN A 147 5.75 -5.44 -14.69
C GLN A 147 4.74 -5.84 -13.57
N GLY A 148 4.56 -7.13 -13.26
CA GLY A 148 3.32 -7.64 -12.65
C GLY A 148 3.40 -8.45 -11.34
N PHE A 149 4.23 -8.09 -10.37
CA PHE A 149 4.25 -8.75 -9.05
C PHE A 149 2.97 -8.47 -8.27
N VAL A 150 1.97 -9.34 -8.39
CA VAL A 150 0.66 -9.11 -7.77
C VAL A 150 0.74 -9.29 -6.26
N ALA A 151 1.32 -10.41 -5.82
CA ALA A 151 1.40 -10.76 -4.41
C ALA A 151 2.59 -11.69 -4.13
N GLY A 152 3.00 -11.73 -2.86
CA GLY A 152 4.05 -12.60 -2.37
C GLY A 152 3.56 -14.03 -2.16
N PRO A 153 4.49 -14.96 -1.91
CA PRO A 153 4.13 -16.34 -1.58
C PRO A 153 3.19 -16.43 -0.37
N GLY A 154 2.10 -17.21 -0.49
CA GLY A 154 1.16 -17.43 0.62
C GLY A 154 0.10 -16.34 0.81
N GLU A 155 0.06 -15.33 -0.06
CA GLU A 155 -0.91 -14.23 -0.01
C GLU A 155 -2.14 -14.48 -0.91
N GLU A 156 -2.33 -15.68 -1.44
CA GLU A 156 -3.38 -16.02 -2.43
C GLU A 156 -4.79 -15.65 -1.91
N SER A 157 -5.06 -15.94 -0.64
CA SER A 157 -6.37 -15.68 -0.02
C SER A 157 -6.65 -14.19 0.24
N SER A 158 -5.63 -13.34 0.11
CA SER A 158 -5.74 -11.89 0.29
C SER A 158 -5.92 -11.15 -1.03
N ILE A 159 -5.88 -11.87 -2.17
CA ILE A 159 -5.99 -11.27 -3.48
C ILE A 159 -7.45 -10.93 -3.79
N SER A 160 -7.68 -9.70 -4.25
CA SER A 160 -8.95 -9.28 -4.82
C SER A 160 -8.72 -8.44 -6.06
N ALA A 161 -9.62 -8.54 -7.03
CA ALA A 161 -9.60 -7.73 -8.25
C ALA A 161 -10.90 -6.95 -8.37
N VAL A 162 -10.81 -5.70 -8.79
CA VAL A 162 -11.95 -4.82 -9.01
C VAL A 162 -11.75 -4.09 -10.34
N GLN A 163 -12.76 -4.16 -11.20
CA GLN A 163 -12.78 -3.38 -12.44
C GLN A 163 -13.24 -1.95 -12.15
N LEU A 164 -12.50 -0.98 -12.66
CA LEU A 164 -12.72 0.44 -12.47
C LEU A 164 -12.92 1.10 -13.83
N THR A 165 -13.66 2.21 -13.85
CA THR A 165 -13.81 3.05 -15.03
C THR A 165 -13.36 4.45 -14.67
N SER A 166 -12.39 4.98 -15.42
CA SER A 166 -11.97 6.39 -15.33
C SER A 166 -12.60 7.17 -16.49
N GLU A 167 -13.22 8.31 -16.20
CA GLU A 167 -13.44 9.31 -17.24
C GLU A 167 -12.12 10.02 -17.53
N VAL A 168 -11.71 10.00 -18.79
CA VAL A 168 -10.49 10.64 -19.24
C VAL A 168 -10.84 11.91 -20.00
N ASN A 169 -10.43 13.05 -19.43
CA ASN A 169 -10.47 14.34 -20.10
C ASN A 169 -9.07 14.69 -20.61
N ASP A 170 -8.76 14.33 -21.86
CA ASP A 170 -7.52 14.78 -22.50
C ASP A 170 -7.67 16.22 -23.00
N PRO A 171 -6.98 17.20 -22.37
CA PRO A 171 -7.08 18.61 -22.75
C PRO A 171 -6.57 18.91 -24.17
N ARG A 172 -5.84 17.98 -24.80
CA ARG A 172 -5.35 18.11 -26.19
C ARG A 172 -6.30 17.53 -27.22
N GLY A 173 -7.30 16.78 -26.77
CA GLY A 173 -8.41 16.32 -27.57
C GLY A 173 -8.21 15.02 -28.35
N PHE A 174 -7.17 14.24 -28.07
CA PHE A 174 -6.99 12.93 -28.68
C PHE A 174 -7.92 11.88 -28.06
N TRP A 175 -8.22 12.03 -26.77
CA TRP A 175 -9.09 11.15 -25.99
C TRP A 175 -10.28 11.90 -25.38
N GLN A 176 -10.97 12.75 -26.17
CA GLN A 176 -12.15 13.46 -25.64
C GLN A 176 -13.28 12.49 -25.34
N ASN A 177 -13.75 12.50 -24.09
CA ASN A 177 -14.87 11.67 -23.62
C ASN A 177 -14.61 10.16 -23.76
N THR A 178 -13.36 9.71 -23.61
CA THR A 178 -13.05 8.28 -23.55
C THR A 178 -13.13 7.78 -22.11
N THR A 179 -13.74 6.62 -21.93
CA THR A 179 -13.68 5.86 -20.68
C THR A 179 -12.49 4.93 -20.72
N LEU A 180 -11.58 5.06 -19.76
CA LEU A 180 -10.50 4.09 -19.56
C LEU A 180 -10.99 3.03 -18.57
N LYS A 181 -11.09 1.78 -19.01
CA LYS A 181 -11.31 0.65 -18.12
C LYS A 181 -9.97 0.16 -17.59
N GLU A 182 -9.94 -0.17 -16.32
CA GLU A 182 -8.74 -0.67 -15.65
C GLU A 182 -9.15 -1.72 -14.63
N VAL A 183 -8.23 -2.62 -14.28
CA VAL A 183 -8.43 -3.57 -13.19
C VAL A 183 -7.42 -3.26 -12.10
N ALA A 184 -7.94 -2.99 -10.91
CA ALA A 184 -7.15 -2.84 -9.70
C ALA A 184 -7.14 -4.16 -8.93
N ILE A 185 -5.94 -4.71 -8.75
CA ILE A 185 -5.69 -5.93 -7.99
C ILE A 185 -5.02 -5.55 -6.67
N PHE A 186 -5.53 -6.07 -5.58
CA PHE A 186 -5.01 -5.85 -4.24
C PHE A 186 -4.52 -7.15 -3.65
N ALA A 187 -3.36 -7.15 -3.00
CA ALA A 187 -2.90 -8.25 -2.17
C ALA A 187 -2.90 -7.79 -0.72
N GLY A 188 -3.98 -8.14 -0.01
CA GLY A 188 -4.23 -7.68 1.35
C GLY A 188 -4.21 -6.16 1.44
N GLU A 189 -3.52 -5.65 2.45
CA GLU A 189 -3.39 -4.20 2.67
C GLU A 189 -2.07 -3.63 2.16
N THR A 190 -1.20 -4.41 1.52
CA THR A 190 0.20 -3.98 1.30
C THR A 190 0.54 -3.70 -0.16
N ARG A 191 -0.23 -4.25 -1.12
CA ARG A 191 0.04 -4.07 -2.55
C ARG A 191 -1.21 -3.70 -3.33
N MET A 192 -1.00 -2.85 -4.32
CA MET A 192 -1.94 -2.53 -5.37
C MET A 192 -1.24 -2.65 -6.73
N THR A 193 -1.87 -3.37 -7.65
CA THR A 193 -1.46 -3.47 -9.05
C THR A 193 -2.60 -2.94 -9.91
N ILE A 194 -2.34 -2.00 -10.81
CA ILE A 194 -3.31 -1.50 -11.79
C ILE A 194 -2.92 -2.02 -13.16
N ILE A 195 -3.90 -2.57 -13.88
CA ILE A 195 -3.75 -3.05 -15.25
C ILE A 195 -4.70 -2.27 -16.16
N TRP A 196 -4.22 -1.85 -17.33
CA TRP A 196 -5.02 -1.18 -18.36
C TRP A 196 -4.59 -1.63 -19.76
N GLN A 197 -5.46 -1.48 -20.76
CA GLN A 197 -5.09 -1.74 -22.15
C GLN A 197 -4.28 -0.56 -22.70
N ARG A 198 -3.08 -0.83 -23.25
CA ARG A 198 -2.24 0.19 -23.91
C ARG A 198 -2.65 0.42 -25.37
N GLY A 199 -3.40 -0.52 -25.91
CA GLY A 199 -3.88 -0.59 -27.29
C GLY A 199 -3.74 -2.02 -27.82
N PRO A 200 -4.44 -2.38 -28.90
CA PRO A 200 -4.48 -3.77 -29.39
C PRO A 200 -3.09 -4.36 -29.66
N GLU A 201 -2.20 -3.55 -30.25
CA GLU A 201 -0.83 -3.93 -30.65
C GLU A 201 0.18 -3.95 -29.48
N LEU A 202 -0.14 -3.29 -28.36
CA LEU A 202 0.77 -3.08 -27.23
C LEU A 202 0.40 -3.92 -26.00
N GLY A 203 -0.74 -4.62 -26.05
CA GLY A 203 -1.30 -5.40 -24.95
C GLY A 203 -1.64 -4.55 -23.74
N TYR A 204 -1.32 -5.07 -22.55
CA TYR A 204 -1.66 -4.44 -21.28
C TYR A 204 -0.45 -3.74 -20.64
N GLY A 205 -0.71 -2.61 -20.00
CA GLY A 205 0.24 -1.90 -19.14
C GLY A 205 -0.02 -2.20 -17.68
N VAL A 206 1.01 -2.09 -16.86
CA VAL A 206 0.93 -2.36 -15.42
C VAL A 206 1.66 -1.28 -14.62
N THR A 207 1.05 -0.85 -13.51
CA THR A 207 1.71 -0.01 -12.51
C THR A 207 1.38 -0.55 -11.12
N GLN A 208 2.30 -0.35 -10.18
CA GLN A 208 2.21 -0.98 -8.86
C GLN A 208 2.56 0.01 -7.76
N VAL A 209 1.90 -0.14 -6.62
CA VAL A 209 2.27 0.54 -5.38
C VAL A 209 2.41 -0.49 -4.27
N TYR A 210 3.45 -0.35 -3.46
CA TYR A 210 3.78 -1.23 -2.36
C TYR A 210 3.99 -0.44 -1.08
N GLY A 211 3.26 -0.82 -0.03
CA GLY A 211 3.35 -0.28 1.32
C GLY A 211 3.40 -1.44 2.32
N PRO A 212 4.57 -1.93 2.73
CA PRO A 212 4.68 -3.10 3.61
C PRO A 212 3.99 -2.91 4.97
N GLY A 213 3.81 -1.66 5.42
CA GLY A 213 3.12 -1.28 6.65
C GLY A 213 1.65 -0.94 6.42
N GLY A 214 1.15 -1.07 5.20
CA GLY A 214 -0.24 -0.81 4.82
C GLY A 214 -0.38 0.28 3.74
N LEU A 215 -1.41 0.13 2.92
CA LEU A 215 -1.87 1.05 1.90
C LEU A 215 -3.23 1.60 2.30
N LEU A 216 -3.36 2.93 2.27
CA LEU A 216 -4.50 3.66 2.80
C LEU A 216 -5.06 4.60 1.74
N ARG A 217 -6.39 4.72 1.65
CA ARG A 217 -7.08 5.63 0.70
C ARG A 217 -7.36 7.01 1.29
N SER A 218 -7.24 7.12 2.61
CA SER A 218 -7.22 8.38 3.35
C SER A 218 -6.25 8.21 4.51
N ALA A 219 -6.07 9.24 5.34
CA ALA A 219 -5.17 9.17 6.48
C ALA A 219 -5.33 7.90 7.35
N ASP A 220 -6.58 7.37 7.45
CA ASP A 220 -6.95 6.31 8.39
C ASP A 220 -7.92 5.25 7.82
N ALA A 221 -8.17 5.20 6.51
CA ALA A 221 -9.07 4.22 5.90
C ALA A 221 -8.31 3.22 5.00
N PRO A 222 -8.49 1.89 5.20
CA PRO A 222 -7.96 0.89 4.28
C PRO A 222 -8.38 1.20 2.85
N ALA A 223 -7.48 1.02 1.90
CA ALA A 223 -7.76 1.48 0.54
C ALA A 223 -8.82 0.68 -0.23
N PHE A 224 -9.35 -0.42 0.33
CA PHE A 224 -9.75 -1.57 -0.51
C PHE A 224 -11.20 -2.05 -0.39
N ALA A 225 -12.11 -1.26 0.20
CA ALA A 225 -13.53 -1.64 0.25
C ALA A 225 -14.40 -0.83 -0.73
N ASN A 226 -15.22 -1.52 -1.53
CA ASN A 226 -16.25 -0.95 -2.41
C ASN A 226 -15.72 0.10 -3.39
N LEU A 227 -14.62 -0.22 -4.06
CA LEU A 227 -14.04 0.63 -5.09
C LEU A 227 -14.96 0.65 -6.31
N VAL A 228 -15.48 1.83 -6.63
CA VAL A 228 -16.26 2.10 -7.85
C VAL A 228 -15.54 3.07 -8.79
N GLU A 229 -14.47 3.70 -8.29
CA GLU A 229 -13.70 4.73 -9.00
C GLU A 229 -12.20 4.53 -8.76
N PRO A 230 -11.35 4.93 -9.75
CA PRO A 230 -9.90 4.97 -9.64
C PRO A 230 -9.40 5.67 -8.38
N ILE A 231 -8.33 5.16 -7.80
CA ILE A 231 -7.71 5.75 -6.61
C ILE A 231 -6.84 6.93 -7.05
N ALA A 232 -7.35 8.16 -6.91
CA ALA A 232 -6.60 9.37 -7.27
C ALA A 232 -5.40 9.63 -6.35
N THR A 233 -5.52 9.26 -5.07
CA THR A 233 -4.47 9.43 -4.07
C THR A 233 -4.53 8.29 -3.08
N LEU A 234 -3.35 7.79 -2.68
CA LEU A 234 -3.21 6.82 -1.62
C LEU A 234 -1.93 7.06 -0.83
N TRP A 235 -1.87 6.50 0.36
CA TRP A 235 -0.71 6.55 1.22
C TRP A 235 -0.16 5.14 1.40
N ALA A 236 1.16 5.02 1.41
CA ALA A 236 1.86 3.80 1.76
C ALA A 236 2.68 4.05 3.02
N ASP A 237 2.53 3.16 4.00
CA ASP A 237 3.37 3.15 5.18
C ASP A 237 4.45 2.07 5.00
N THR A 238 5.72 2.43 5.25
CA THR A 238 6.87 1.53 5.20
C THR A 238 7.50 1.44 6.59
N PRO A 239 7.49 0.28 7.26
CA PRO A 239 8.07 0.13 8.58
C PRO A 239 9.57 0.44 8.54
N LEU A 240 10.01 1.23 9.50
CA LEU A 240 11.43 1.41 9.79
C LEU A 240 11.83 0.20 10.66
N ASN A 241 12.32 -0.87 10.00
CA ASN A 241 12.56 -2.22 10.55
C ASN A 241 13.57 -2.30 11.72
N ASP A 242 14.05 -1.16 12.19
CA ASP A 242 15.26 -0.99 12.95
C ASP A 242 15.06 -0.53 14.41
N ARG A 243 13.81 -0.39 14.92
CA ARG A 243 13.44 -0.59 16.37
C ARG A 243 12.10 -0.03 16.83
N ASN A 244 11.36 0.71 16.04
CA ASN A 244 10.27 1.52 16.57
C ASN A 244 8.97 1.23 15.84
N MET A 245 7.82 1.45 16.49
CA MET A 245 6.49 1.39 15.87
C MET A 245 6.30 2.56 14.87
N LEU A 246 7.34 2.89 14.11
CA LEU A 246 7.46 4.03 13.22
C LEU A 246 7.47 3.55 11.77
N CYS A 247 6.80 4.32 10.95
CA CYS A 247 6.69 4.11 9.52
C CYS A 247 7.10 5.39 8.80
N LEU A 248 7.83 5.24 7.71
CA LEU A 248 7.91 6.27 6.67
C LEU A 248 6.60 6.25 5.90
N ARG A 249 5.92 7.39 5.80
CA ARG A 249 4.73 7.54 4.99
C ARG A 249 5.09 8.21 3.67
N SER A 250 4.60 7.61 2.59
CA SER A 250 4.64 8.18 1.25
C SER A 250 3.22 8.40 0.76
N ARG A 251 2.97 9.53 0.10
CA ARG A 251 1.75 9.82 -0.64
C ARG A 251 2.00 9.57 -2.12
N TYR A 252 1.15 8.78 -2.73
CA TYR A 252 1.14 8.50 -4.15
C TYR A 252 -0.02 9.22 -4.81
N GLU A 253 0.29 10.05 -5.80
CA GLU A 253 -0.71 10.73 -6.62
C GLU A 253 -0.80 10.08 -7.99
N ARG A 254 -2.02 9.72 -8.40
CA ARG A 254 -2.26 9.15 -9.71
C ARG A 254 -2.04 10.20 -10.78
N VAL A 255 -1.20 9.89 -11.76
CA VAL A 255 -0.93 10.72 -12.93
C VAL A 255 -1.37 9.97 -14.17
N LEU A 256 -2.12 10.66 -15.03
CA LEU A 256 -2.52 10.17 -16.34
C LEU A 256 -1.61 10.77 -17.42
N ASN A 257 -0.72 9.96 -17.98
CA ASN A 257 0.20 10.39 -19.04
C ASN A 257 -0.31 9.96 -20.41
N LEU A 258 -1.36 10.63 -20.87
CA LEU A 258 -2.02 10.32 -22.14
C LEU A 258 -1.29 10.97 -23.33
N ALA A 259 0.01 11.22 -23.22
CA ALA A 259 0.80 11.80 -24.31
C ALA A 259 0.74 10.91 -25.57
N GLU A 260 1.01 11.52 -26.73
CA GLU A 260 0.84 10.93 -28.08
C GLU A 260 1.10 9.42 -28.12
N PRO A 261 0.33 8.66 -28.96
CA PRO A 261 0.63 7.25 -29.18
C PRO A 261 2.13 7.10 -29.42
N PRO A 262 2.80 6.14 -28.76
CA PRO A 262 4.24 5.98 -28.85
C PRO A 262 4.69 6.15 -30.30
N ALA A 263 5.35 7.27 -30.64
CA ALA A 263 5.91 7.45 -31.99
C ALA A 263 6.93 6.35 -32.32
N LEU A 264 7.34 5.59 -31.30
CA LEU A 264 8.17 4.40 -31.35
C LEU A 264 7.49 3.31 -30.51
N PRO A 265 7.46 2.05 -30.96
CA PRO A 265 6.90 0.90 -30.21
C PRO A 265 7.61 0.59 -28.87
N PHE A 266 8.51 1.46 -28.42
CA PHE A 266 9.34 1.31 -27.22
C PHE A 266 9.26 2.52 -26.27
N SER A 267 8.32 3.46 -26.44
CA SER A 267 8.14 4.48 -25.40
C SER A 267 7.45 3.85 -24.19
N ASN A 268 8.21 3.70 -23.10
CA ASN A 268 7.74 3.19 -21.80
C ASN A 268 6.92 4.23 -21.04
N ILE A 269 6.12 5.05 -21.73
CA ILE A 269 5.26 6.01 -21.05
C ILE A 269 4.03 5.25 -20.59
N ASP A 270 3.99 4.95 -19.29
CA ASP A 270 2.82 4.35 -18.66
C ASP A 270 1.67 5.36 -18.64
N ALA A 271 0.55 5.02 -19.28
CA ALA A 271 -0.63 5.89 -19.34
C ALA A 271 -1.19 6.18 -17.93
N ILE A 272 -1.02 5.22 -17.01
CA ILE A 272 -1.33 5.36 -15.59
C ILE A 272 -0.03 5.18 -14.81
N SER A 273 0.31 6.16 -13.99
CA SER A 273 1.39 6.03 -13.02
C SER A 273 1.00 6.62 -11.67
N TYR A 274 1.77 6.29 -10.64
CA TYR A 274 1.66 6.87 -9.31
C TYR A 274 2.96 7.57 -8.95
N VAL A 275 2.90 8.89 -8.76
CA VAL A 275 4.07 9.69 -8.38
C VAL A 275 4.15 9.72 -6.87
N GLU A 276 5.25 9.18 -6.34
CA GLU A 276 5.54 9.17 -4.92
C GLU A 276 6.01 10.55 -4.44
N SER A 277 5.49 10.96 -3.29
CA SER A 277 5.93 12.13 -2.55
C SER A 277 6.05 11.78 -1.06
N PRO A 278 7.13 12.16 -0.37
CA PRO A 278 7.32 11.81 1.03
C PRO A 278 6.43 12.66 1.96
N GLU A 279 5.76 12.00 2.91
CA GLU A 279 4.94 12.60 3.98
C GLU A 279 5.62 12.49 5.36
N GLY A 280 6.85 11.98 5.40
CA GLY A 280 7.67 11.93 6.61
C GLY A 280 7.36 10.73 7.51
N ILE A 281 7.85 10.80 8.74
CA ILE A 281 7.80 9.73 9.74
C ILE A 281 6.56 9.90 10.61
N LYS A 282 5.89 8.78 10.88
CA LYS A 282 4.76 8.68 11.81
C LYS A 282 4.82 7.37 12.60
N PHE A 283 3.89 7.20 13.53
CA PHE A 283 3.62 5.90 14.11
C PHE A 283 2.82 5.01 13.16
N CYS A 284 3.20 3.74 13.00
CA CYS A 284 2.47 2.79 12.17
C CYS A 284 1.05 2.56 12.70
N HIS A 285 0.88 2.44 14.03
CA HIS A 285 -0.39 2.10 14.69
C HIS A 285 -0.92 3.19 15.62
N GLY A 286 -0.58 4.46 15.33
CA GLY A 286 -0.88 5.59 16.20
C GLY A 286 0.12 5.76 17.35
N ALA A 287 0.20 6.99 17.87
CA ALA A 287 1.10 7.32 18.96
C ALA A 287 0.69 6.57 20.24
N PRO A 288 1.57 5.77 20.87
CA PRO A 288 1.26 5.16 22.14
C PRO A 288 1.15 6.24 23.23
N LEU A 289 0.38 5.96 24.27
CA LEU A 289 0.27 6.87 25.41
C LEU A 289 1.69 7.16 25.96
N HIS A 290 2.48 6.14 26.29
CA HIS A 290 3.84 6.38 26.78
C HIS A 290 4.85 5.72 25.83
N PRO A 291 5.35 6.44 24.80
CA PRO A 291 6.42 5.91 23.96
C PRO A 291 7.65 5.61 24.82
N TYR A 292 8.19 4.40 24.69
CA TYR A 292 9.34 3.94 25.48
C TYR A 292 10.69 4.22 24.79
N TYR A 293 10.67 4.65 23.52
CA TYR A 293 11.85 4.99 22.74
C TYR A 293 11.96 6.52 22.57
N PRO A 294 13.16 7.13 22.73
CA PRO A 294 13.33 8.58 22.68
C PRO A 294 12.78 9.24 21.42
N GLU A 295 12.98 8.63 20.25
CA GLU A 295 12.50 9.15 18.98
C GLU A 295 10.97 9.20 18.95
N GLY A 296 10.31 8.25 19.60
CA GLY A 296 8.85 8.19 19.73
C GLY A 296 8.31 9.26 20.65
N VAL A 297 8.99 9.56 21.75
CA VAL A 297 8.58 10.67 22.63
C VAL A 297 8.62 11.99 21.88
N VAL A 298 9.70 12.23 21.13
CA VAL A 298 9.85 13.44 20.31
C VAL A 298 8.79 13.49 19.21
N LEU A 299 8.58 12.40 18.49
CA LEU A 299 7.59 12.36 17.42
C LEU A 299 6.16 12.59 17.94
N ALA A 300 5.77 11.92 19.03
CA ALA A 300 4.46 12.10 19.64
C ALA A 300 4.24 13.55 20.04
N TYR A 301 5.23 14.18 20.69
CA TYR A 301 5.17 15.58 21.06
C TYR A 301 5.08 16.52 19.86
N LEU A 302 5.85 16.28 18.79
CA LEU A 302 5.83 17.09 17.57
C LEU A 302 4.51 16.99 16.79
N GLN A 303 3.81 15.86 16.87
CA GLN A 303 2.54 15.66 16.20
C GLN A 303 1.37 16.31 16.97
N ASN A 304 1.48 16.48 18.29
CA ASN A 304 0.43 17.08 19.12
C ASN A 304 0.98 17.79 20.40
N PRO A 305 1.70 18.91 20.28
CA PRO A 305 2.35 19.58 21.40
C PRO A 305 1.35 20.11 22.44
N GLN A 306 0.11 20.42 22.05
CA GLN A 306 -0.93 20.90 22.97
C GLN A 306 -1.59 19.76 23.76
N GLY A 307 -1.70 18.55 23.19
CA GLY A 307 -2.28 17.38 23.86
C GLY A 307 -1.26 16.51 24.60
N GLU A 308 0.02 16.75 24.40
CA GLU A 308 1.11 15.88 24.87
C GLU A 308 1.90 16.49 26.04
N GLU A 309 1.30 17.36 26.86
CA GLU A 309 1.92 17.91 28.08
C GLU A 309 2.44 16.82 29.04
N ARG A 310 1.80 15.65 29.02
CA ARG A 310 2.20 14.45 29.78
C ARG A 310 3.56 13.86 29.36
N LEU A 311 4.07 14.24 28.19
CA LEU A 311 5.41 13.89 27.73
C LEU A 311 6.45 14.91 28.19
N LEU A 312 6.05 16.05 28.75
CA LEU A 312 6.96 17.00 29.39
C LEU A 312 7.38 16.48 30.77
N PHE A 313 8.59 16.84 31.19
CA PHE A 313 9.08 16.47 32.52
C PHE A 313 8.13 17.05 33.60
N PRO A 314 7.67 16.26 34.58
CA PRO A 314 6.62 16.70 35.51
C PRO A 314 6.99 17.96 36.32
N ASN A 315 8.27 18.08 36.68
CA ASN A 315 8.80 19.20 37.47
C ASN A 315 9.42 20.31 36.61
N LEU A 316 9.12 20.36 35.31
CA LEU A 316 9.57 21.46 34.47
C LEU A 316 8.93 22.76 34.97
N ASP A 317 9.73 23.79 35.19
CA ASP A 317 9.22 25.10 35.57
C ASP A 317 8.37 25.70 34.43
N PRO A 318 7.41 26.59 34.74
CA PRO A 318 6.51 27.17 33.73
C PRO A 318 7.24 27.88 32.59
N ASP A 319 8.37 28.55 32.87
CA ASP A 319 9.13 29.29 31.86
C ASP A 319 9.78 28.32 30.86
N SER A 320 10.34 27.21 31.35
CA SER A 320 10.87 26.13 30.51
C SER A 320 9.78 25.49 29.64
N LYS A 321 8.57 25.27 30.20
CA LYS A 321 7.43 24.74 29.41
C LYS A 321 7.04 25.71 28.29
N SER A 322 6.96 27.00 28.63
CA SER A 322 6.69 28.08 27.66
C SER A 322 7.79 28.13 26.59
N ALA A 323 9.07 28.00 26.96
CA ALA A 323 10.17 28.05 26.02
C ALA A 323 10.15 26.89 25.00
N ILE A 324 9.81 25.67 25.45
CA ILE A 324 9.61 24.53 24.55
C ILE A 324 8.42 24.80 23.63
N ALA A 325 7.27 25.20 24.19
CA ALA A 325 6.07 25.50 23.42
C ALA A 325 6.32 26.59 22.36
N ASP A 326 6.99 27.68 22.74
CA ASP A 326 7.36 28.78 21.84
C ASP A 326 8.30 28.32 20.73
N THR A 327 9.23 27.41 21.03
CA THR A 327 10.15 26.84 20.05
C THR A 327 9.39 26.02 19.01
N ILE A 328 8.44 25.19 19.44
CA ILE A 328 7.62 24.39 18.52
C ILE A 328 6.63 25.28 17.75
N GLN A 329 5.99 26.24 18.42
CA GLN A 329 5.04 27.15 17.78
C GLN A 329 5.70 27.98 16.66
N LYS A 330 6.97 28.38 16.83
CA LYS A 330 7.75 29.06 15.78
C LYS A 330 7.94 28.21 14.53
N LEU A 331 7.89 26.89 14.62
CA LEU A 331 7.93 25.99 13.46
C LEU A 331 6.59 25.92 12.73
N TRP A 332 5.49 26.11 13.46
CA TRP A 332 4.15 25.72 13.02
C TRP A 332 3.48 26.70 12.05
N ASN A 333 4.01 27.92 11.86
CA ASN A 333 3.55 28.91 10.87
C ASN A 333 2.03 29.06 10.67
N GLY A 334 1.20 28.77 11.67
CA GLY A 334 -0.25 28.94 11.60
C GLY A 334 -1.02 27.71 12.02
N ASP A 335 -1.07 26.64 11.20
CA ASP A 335 -2.07 25.58 11.40
C ASP A 335 -1.64 24.16 11.03
N THR A 336 -0.48 23.96 10.38
CA THR A 336 -0.02 22.64 9.95
C THR A 336 1.22 22.22 10.72
N PRO A 337 1.19 21.07 11.43
CA PRO A 337 2.39 20.48 12.01
C PRO A 337 3.47 20.30 10.93
N PRO A 338 4.74 20.58 11.23
CA PRO A 338 5.83 20.39 10.30
C PRO A 338 6.00 18.89 10.03
N ARG A 339 6.35 18.57 8.80
CA ARG A 339 6.59 17.18 8.39
C ARG A 339 7.91 16.72 9.01
N VAL A 340 7.90 15.62 9.75
CA VAL A 340 9.13 15.07 10.34
C VAL A 340 9.82 14.18 9.31
N ASP A 341 10.97 14.58 8.78
CA ASP A 341 11.66 13.83 7.72
C ASP A 341 12.65 12.81 8.26
N ALA A 342 13.28 13.11 9.39
CA ALA A 342 14.21 12.22 10.05
C ALA A 342 14.16 12.37 11.56
N LEU A 343 14.31 11.23 12.25
CA LEU A 343 14.56 11.16 13.68
C LEU A 343 15.90 10.46 13.85
N LEU A 344 16.94 11.23 14.11
CA LEU A 344 18.25 10.71 14.43
C LEU A 344 18.34 10.58 15.94
N GLY A 345 18.24 9.32 16.35
CA GLY A 345 18.30 8.89 17.73
C GLY A 345 19.63 9.17 18.40
N TYR A 346 19.63 8.85 19.69
CA TYR A 346 20.76 8.93 20.59
C TYR A 346 21.78 7.83 20.32
N GLN A 347 23.05 8.12 20.62
CA GLN A 347 23.96 7.07 21.02
C GLN A 347 23.58 6.60 22.42
N TRP A 348 23.48 5.28 22.62
CA TRP A 348 23.39 4.69 23.96
C TRP A 348 24.69 4.95 24.71
N TRP A 349 24.92 6.18 25.15
CA TRP A 349 25.86 6.45 26.20
C TRP A 349 25.06 6.61 27.48
N GLN A 350 25.15 5.62 28.37
CA GLN A 350 24.81 5.80 29.77
C GLN A 350 26.06 6.37 30.45
N PRO A 351 26.27 7.70 30.54
CA PRO A 351 27.07 8.17 31.64
C PRO A 351 26.36 7.68 32.91
N ALA A 352 27.11 7.06 33.82
CA ALA A 352 26.58 6.81 35.16
C ALA A 352 26.02 8.15 35.67
N PRO A 353 24.81 8.16 36.29
CA PRO A 353 24.26 9.40 36.82
C PRO A 353 25.34 10.09 37.65
N ALA A 354 25.54 11.39 37.42
CA ALA A 354 26.49 12.15 38.22
C ALA A 354 26.12 11.99 39.70
N GLU A 355 27.11 11.90 40.60
CA GLU A 355 26.82 11.75 42.04
C GLU A 355 25.83 12.83 42.50
N GLY A 356 24.62 12.41 42.90
CA GLY A 356 23.54 13.29 43.34
C GLY A 356 22.47 13.62 42.31
N GLU A 357 22.54 13.09 41.08
CA GLU A 357 21.45 13.18 40.10
C GLU A 357 20.62 11.89 40.05
N ASP A 358 19.29 12.05 40.11
CA ASP A 358 18.32 10.94 40.07
C ASP A 358 17.80 10.66 38.64
N TYR A 359 18.49 11.15 37.59
CA TYR A 359 18.03 11.03 36.20
C TYR A 359 19.15 10.71 35.21
N ILE A 360 18.77 10.13 34.07
CA ILE A 360 19.64 9.91 32.90
C ILE A 360 19.14 10.81 31.76
N GLU A 361 20.03 11.57 31.14
CA GLU A 361 19.71 12.37 29.95
C GLU A 361 20.05 11.65 28.65
N THR A 362 19.18 11.80 27.66
CA THR A 362 19.41 11.37 26.29
C THR A 362 19.02 12.49 25.33
N ALA A 363 19.58 12.50 24.13
CA ALA A 363 19.35 13.54 23.13
C ALA A 363 18.81 12.95 21.83
N VAL A 364 17.80 13.58 21.26
CA VAL A 364 17.25 13.21 19.95
C VAL A 364 17.34 14.43 19.05
N CYS A 365 17.99 14.25 17.91
CA CYS A 365 17.99 15.27 16.86
C CYS A 365 16.98 14.90 15.80
N THR A 366 16.20 15.87 15.36
CA THR A 366 15.18 15.64 14.35
C THR A 366 15.25 16.68 13.26
N THR A 367 15.07 16.21 12.03
CA THR A 367 14.96 17.05 10.85
C THR A 367 13.48 17.19 10.52
N VAL A 368 13.01 18.44 10.47
CA VAL A 368 11.63 18.76 10.14
C VAL A 368 11.58 19.64 8.89
N GLN A 369 10.64 19.37 7.99
CA GLN A 369 10.35 20.20 6.85
C GLN A 369 9.24 21.20 7.20
N THR A 370 9.53 22.48 7.03
CA THR A 370 8.61 23.60 7.25
C THR A 370 8.38 24.34 5.93
N SER A 371 7.42 25.28 5.91
CA SER A 371 7.24 26.18 4.76
C SER A 371 8.44 27.09 4.49
N ASN A 372 9.30 27.29 5.51
CA ASN A 372 10.51 28.10 5.42
C ASN A 372 11.76 27.27 5.08
N GLY A 373 11.57 25.99 4.75
CA GLY A 373 12.64 25.03 4.49
C GLY A 373 12.83 24.01 5.60
N THR A 374 13.93 23.27 5.50
CA THR A 374 14.31 22.23 6.46
C THR A 374 14.91 22.87 7.72
N GLN A 375 14.51 22.39 8.90
CA GLN A 375 15.05 22.82 10.18
C GLN A 375 15.46 21.61 11.01
N SER A 376 16.49 21.79 11.85
CA SER A 376 16.95 20.75 12.77
C SER A 376 16.63 21.17 14.21
N LEU A 377 16.07 20.25 14.98
CA LEU A 377 15.75 20.44 16.39
C LEU A 377 16.54 19.45 17.23
N LEU A 378 16.99 19.90 18.39
CA LEU A 378 17.60 19.06 19.41
C LEU A 378 16.68 18.99 20.62
N PHE A 379 16.22 17.80 20.94
CA PHE A 379 15.48 17.50 22.16
C PHE A 379 16.41 16.87 23.17
N ARG A 380 16.30 17.32 24.43
CA ARG A 380 16.88 16.62 25.58
C ARG A 380 15.76 15.95 26.36
N LEU A 381 15.92 14.65 26.57
CA LEU A 381 14.98 13.83 27.29
C LEU A 381 15.60 13.36 28.60
N ARG A 382 14.78 13.23 29.64
CA ARG A 382 15.16 12.69 30.94
C ARG A 382 14.41 11.40 31.22
N HIS A 383 15.12 10.39 31.66
CA HIS A 383 14.53 9.25 32.37
C HIS A 383 14.13 9.73 33.76
N GLY A 384 12.84 9.65 34.07
CA GLY A 384 12.29 10.18 35.31
C GLY A 384 11.36 9.20 36.00
N VAL A 385 11.32 9.30 37.34
CA VAL A 385 10.31 8.64 38.16
C VAL A 385 9.07 9.53 38.22
N GLU A 386 7.89 8.96 38.03
CA GLU A 386 6.63 9.68 38.24
C GLU A 386 6.52 10.09 39.73
N VAL A 387 6.62 11.39 39.99
CA VAL A 387 6.67 11.97 41.34
C VAL A 387 5.37 11.62 42.09
N GLY A 388 5.52 10.93 43.22
CA GLY A 388 4.40 10.59 44.12
C GLY A 388 4.02 9.11 44.18
N THR A 389 4.63 8.24 43.39
CA THR A 389 4.30 6.79 43.40
C THR A 389 5.13 5.96 44.37
N GLY A 390 6.20 6.49 44.96
CA GLY A 390 7.10 5.74 45.86
C GLY A 390 7.77 4.53 45.20
N ALA A 391 7.65 4.38 43.88
CA ALA A 391 8.22 3.30 43.12
C ALA A 391 9.71 3.58 42.86
N HIS A 392 10.54 2.55 43.01
CA HIS A 392 11.92 2.54 42.53
C HIS A 392 11.97 2.93 41.04
N LEU A 393 13.14 3.42 40.57
CA LEU A 393 13.54 3.84 39.20
C LEU A 393 13.20 2.89 38.02
N ASN A 394 12.30 1.92 38.21
CA ASN A 394 11.83 0.95 37.24
C ASN A 394 10.71 1.47 36.33
N SER A 395 10.34 2.75 36.36
CA SER A 395 9.49 3.31 35.30
C SER A 395 10.39 3.76 34.15
N ASP A 396 10.51 2.91 33.12
CA ASP A 396 11.20 3.16 31.84
C ASP A 396 10.50 4.27 31.01
N ARG A 397 10.25 5.42 31.63
CA ARG A 397 9.57 6.57 31.01
C ARG A 397 10.56 7.66 30.71
N LEU A 398 10.42 8.19 29.50
CA LEU A 398 11.18 9.28 28.95
C LEU A 398 10.30 10.52 28.88
N PHE A 399 10.86 11.64 29.30
CA PHE A 399 10.18 12.93 29.28
C PHE A 399 11.03 13.98 28.59
N ILE A 400 10.39 14.89 27.86
CA ILE A 400 11.04 16.06 27.27
C ILE A 400 11.39 17.03 28.39
N ALA A 401 12.68 17.32 28.52
CA ALA A 401 13.21 18.31 29.45
C ALA A 401 13.61 19.62 28.76
N ASN A 402 13.96 19.56 27.47
CA ASN A 402 14.30 20.74 26.69
C ASN A 402 14.12 20.47 25.19
N ALA A 403 13.87 21.53 24.42
CA ALA A 403 13.88 21.54 22.97
C ALA A 403 14.53 22.84 22.47
N SER A 404 15.46 22.73 21.53
CA SER A 404 16.13 23.90 20.94
C SER A 404 16.29 23.78 19.42
N LEU A 405 16.10 24.90 18.72
CA LEU A 405 16.45 25.04 17.31
C LEU A 405 17.97 25.04 17.11
N LEU A 406 18.45 24.23 16.18
CA LEU A 406 19.85 24.20 15.80
C LEU A 406 20.10 25.25 14.71
N PRO A 407 21.07 26.17 14.88
CA PRO A 407 21.36 27.18 13.88
C PRO A 407 22.00 26.52 12.65
N ALA A 408 21.40 26.72 11.47
CA ALA A 408 22.00 26.29 10.22
C ALA A 408 23.40 26.92 10.05
N PRO A 409 24.44 26.14 9.68
CA PRO A 409 25.72 26.69 9.32
C PRO A 409 25.58 27.74 8.21
N VAL A 410 26.41 28.78 8.23
CA VAL A 410 26.37 29.84 7.21
C VAL A 410 26.57 29.21 5.82
N GLY A 411 25.56 29.31 4.96
CA GLY A 411 25.56 28.74 3.60
C GLY A 411 25.04 27.31 3.48
N ALA A 412 24.67 26.65 4.60
CA ALA A 412 23.98 25.37 4.59
C ALA A 412 22.46 25.56 4.76
N VAL A 413 21.68 24.65 4.19
CA VAL A 413 20.21 24.66 4.28
C VAL A 413 19.73 24.15 5.65
N ALA A 414 20.52 23.30 6.33
CA ALA A 414 20.27 22.82 7.68
C ALA A 414 21.57 22.36 8.38
N THR A 415 21.57 22.34 9.72
CA THR A 415 22.63 21.69 10.50
C THR A 415 22.44 20.18 10.44
N ASP A 416 23.49 19.45 10.05
CA ASP A 416 23.45 17.99 10.11
C ASP A 416 23.39 17.53 11.58
N CYS A 417 22.31 16.83 11.91
CA CYS A 417 22.10 16.21 13.21
C CYS A 417 23.27 15.31 13.64
N ARG A 418 23.98 14.69 12.69
CA ARG A 418 25.18 13.89 12.96
C ARG A 418 26.31 14.74 13.55
N THR A 419 26.50 15.96 13.04
CA THR A 419 27.51 16.88 13.57
C THR A 419 27.19 17.35 14.99
N VAL A 420 25.90 17.48 15.33
CA VAL A 420 25.46 17.96 16.65
C VAL A 420 25.54 16.88 17.72
N ILE A 421 25.17 15.66 17.39
CA ILE A 421 25.31 14.51 18.30
C ILE A 421 26.78 14.03 18.38
N GLY A 422 27.57 14.38 17.36
CA GLY A 422 28.99 14.03 17.19
C GLY A 422 29.14 12.74 16.38
N ASP A 423 30.12 12.71 15.47
CA ASP A 423 30.56 11.52 14.70
C ASP A 423 31.25 10.47 15.59
N ALA A 424 30.97 10.42 16.90
CA ALA A 424 31.42 9.29 17.70
C ALA A 424 30.86 8.04 17.04
N ASP A 425 31.69 7.04 16.75
CA ASP A 425 31.36 5.83 16.00
C ASP A 425 29.86 5.54 15.94
N SER A 426 29.24 5.87 14.80
CA SER A 426 28.14 5.05 14.32
C SER A 426 28.75 3.67 14.13
N GLY A 427 28.84 2.91 15.22
CA GLY A 427 28.73 1.49 15.12
C GLY A 427 27.36 1.25 14.49
N GLU A 428 27.31 1.31 13.17
CA GLU A 428 26.86 0.18 12.39
C GLU A 428 27.51 -1.06 13.01
N ARG A 429 26.98 -1.49 14.15
CA ARG A 429 26.78 -2.90 14.33
C ARG A 429 25.70 -3.24 13.30
N GLU A 430 26.13 -3.45 12.07
CA GLU A 430 25.70 -4.67 11.41
C GLU A 430 25.95 -5.80 12.43
N ALA A 431 24.90 -6.24 13.11
CA ALA A 431 24.95 -7.45 13.90
C ALA A 431 23.54 -7.91 14.28
N PRO A 432 23.22 -9.20 14.13
CA PRO A 432 23.43 -10.11 13.01
C PRO A 432 22.20 -10.19 12.08
#